data_AF-A0A5B6VKZ5-F1
#
_entry.id   AF-A0A5B6VKZ5-F1
#
_cell.length_a   1.000
_cell.length_b   1.000
_cell.length_c   1.000
_cell.angle_alpha   90.00
_cell.angle_beta   90.00
_cell.angle_gamma   90.00
#
_symmetry.space_group_name_H-M   'P 1'
#
loop_
_entity.id
_entity.type
_entity.pdbx_description
1 polymer ?
#
loop_
_entity_poly.entity_id
_entity_poly.type
_entity_poly.pdbx_seq_one_letter_code
_entity_poly.pdbx_strand_id
1 'polypeptide(L)'
;MNDWFTKFLRTNPVVQQSPFPALQSVLDMPQGTELVRTGKPPNNFGATAENDPKRAEFWLENTIRVLDELSCTPSECLKCALSSLKDSAYQWWNTFISIVPRKNVTWEFFQTEFRKKYIS
;
A
#
# COMPACT_ATOMS: atom_id res chain seq x y z
N MET A 1 10.65 3.35 13.19
CA MET A 1 9.29 3.85 12.91
C MET A 1 9.41 5.37 12.84
N ASN A 2 9.13 6.00 11.70
CA ASN A 2 9.41 7.43 11.50
C ASN A 2 8.41 8.30 12.28
N ASP A 3 8.91 9.19 13.15
CA ASP A 3 8.11 10.03 14.06
C ASP A 3 7.04 10.87 13.35
N TRP A 4 7.30 11.28 12.12
CA TRP A 4 6.34 12.04 11.33
C TRP A 4 5.12 11.20 10.90
N PHE A 5 5.32 9.91 10.61
CA PHE A 5 4.27 8.99 10.20
C PHE A 5 3.39 8.63 11.40
N THR A 6 4.02 8.38 12.56
CA THR A 6 3.33 8.19 13.84
C THR A 6 2.51 9.42 14.21
N LYS A 7 3.08 10.63 14.05
CA LYS A 7 2.38 11.89 14.31
C LYS A 7 1.18 12.08 13.38
N PHE A 8 1.33 11.75 12.10
CA PHE A 8 0.25 11.83 11.11
C PHE A 8 -0.93 10.89 11.42
N LEU A 9 -0.66 9.62 11.80
CA LEU A 9 -1.69 8.66 12.19
C LEU A 9 -2.46 9.08 13.45
N ARG A 10 -1.77 9.69 14.42
CA ARG A 10 -2.38 10.14 15.69
C ARG A 10 -3.31 11.34 15.54
N THR A 11 -3.04 12.22 14.58
CA THR A 11 -3.77 13.49 14.40
C THR A 11 -4.97 13.39 13.45
N ASN A 12 -5.29 12.21 12.92
CA ASN A 12 -6.37 12.04 11.94
C ASN A 12 -7.64 11.48 12.62
N PRO A 13 -8.72 12.28 12.78
CA PRO A 13 -9.91 11.88 13.55
C PRO A 13 -10.76 10.79 12.88
N VAL A 14 -10.58 10.54 11.57
CA VAL A 14 -11.27 9.45 10.84
C VAL A 14 -10.82 8.07 11.31
N VAL A 15 -9.63 7.95 11.93
CA VAL A 15 -9.12 6.67 12.46
C VAL A 15 -9.73 6.32 13.83
N GLN A 16 -10.30 7.30 14.54
CA GLN A 16 -10.89 7.11 15.88
C GLN A 16 -12.41 6.85 15.86
N GLN A 17 -13.08 7.05 14.72
CA GLN A 17 -14.52 6.87 14.61
C GLN A 17 -14.87 5.68 13.71
N SER A 18 -14.99 4.51 14.32
CA SER A 18 -16.00 3.52 13.92
C SER A 18 -16.33 2.59 15.10
N PRO A 19 -17.58 2.63 15.61
CA PRO A 19 -18.12 1.53 16.38
C PRO A 19 -18.53 0.43 15.38
N PHE A 20 -17.84 -0.71 15.37
CA PHE A 20 -18.24 -1.88 14.59
C PHE A 20 -19.65 -2.33 15.00
N PRO A 21 -20.67 -2.33 14.12
CA PRO A 21 -21.86 -3.12 14.32
C PRO A 21 -21.57 -4.55 13.83
N ALA A 22 -21.77 -5.52 14.72
CA ALA A 22 -21.62 -6.94 14.41
C ALA A 22 -22.62 -7.35 13.32
N LEU A 23 -22.13 -7.69 12.13
CA LEU A 23 -22.95 -8.28 11.07
C LEU A 23 -22.74 -9.80 11.09
N GLN A 24 -23.54 -10.48 11.92
CA GLN A 24 -23.79 -11.91 11.79
C GLN A 24 -24.75 -12.13 10.62
N SER A 25 -24.37 -12.96 9.65
CA SER A 25 -25.30 -13.68 8.78
C SER A 25 -24.55 -14.89 8.21
N VAL A 26 -24.77 -16.03 8.86
CA VAL A 26 -24.41 -17.36 8.38
C VAL A 26 -25.17 -17.63 7.07
N LEU A 27 -24.46 -18.08 6.03
CA LEU A 27 -25.04 -18.95 5.02
C LEU A 27 -23.97 -19.91 4.48
N ASP A 28 -24.16 -21.18 4.83
CA ASP A 28 -23.52 -22.40 4.34
C ASP A 28 -23.28 -22.49 2.82
N MET A 29 -22.09 -23.00 2.42
CA MET A 29 -21.90 -24.04 1.38
C MET A 29 -20.46 -24.63 1.44
N PRO A 30 -20.11 -25.77 0.80
CA PRO A 30 -19.41 -26.87 1.44
C PRO A 30 -17.93 -26.91 1.04
N GLN A 31 -17.14 -27.54 1.89
CA GLN A 31 -15.69 -27.70 1.79
C GLN A 31 -15.30 -28.51 0.55
N GLY A 32 -14.45 -27.95 -0.31
CA GLY A 32 -13.79 -28.66 -1.40
C GLY A 32 -12.64 -27.83 -1.95
N THR A 33 -11.42 -28.36 -1.83
CA THR A 33 -10.11 -27.80 -2.22
C THR A 33 -9.56 -26.70 -1.27
N GLU A 34 -8.74 -27.13 -0.32
CA GLU A 34 -7.75 -26.28 0.35
C GLU A 34 -6.74 -25.74 -0.68
N LEU A 35 -7.08 -24.64 -1.35
CA LEU A 35 -6.06 -23.72 -1.82
C LEU A 35 -5.82 -22.75 -0.68
N VAL A 36 -4.67 -22.86 -0.03
CA VAL A 36 -4.19 -21.92 1.00
C VAL A 36 -4.31 -20.50 0.44
N ARG A 37 -5.45 -19.87 0.74
CA ARG A 37 -5.73 -18.48 0.43
C ARG A 37 -4.96 -17.68 1.47
N THR A 38 -3.67 -17.50 1.22
CA THR A 38 -2.90 -16.44 1.86
C THR A 38 -3.48 -15.12 1.35
N GLY A 39 -4.53 -14.67 2.03
CA GLY A 39 -5.27 -13.45 1.72
C GLY A 39 -4.41 -12.22 1.96
N LYS A 40 -3.48 -11.93 1.04
CA LYS A 40 -3.04 -10.56 0.85
C LYS A 40 -4.13 -9.86 0.02
N PRO A 41 -4.69 -8.73 0.50
CA PRO A 41 -5.51 -7.86 -0.33
C PRO A 41 -4.80 -7.57 -1.66
N PRO A 42 -5.52 -7.51 -2.78
CA PRO A 42 -4.93 -7.26 -4.11
C PRO A 42 -4.12 -5.95 -4.18
N ASN A 43 -4.39 -5.03 -3.25
CA ASN A 43 -3.69 -3.76 -3.14
C ASN A 43 -2.37 -3.80 -2.35
N ASN A 44 -1.94 -4.95 -1.80
CA ASN A 44 -0.74 -5.01 -0.95
C ASN A 44 0.47 -5.58 -1.70
N PHE A 45 1.55 -4.79 -1.79
CA PHE A 45 2.82 -5.21 -2.39
C PHE A 45 3.81 -5.64 -1.30
N GLY A 46 4.43 -6.83 -1.42
CA GLY A 46 5.49 -7.27 -0.49
C GLY A 46 6.15 -8.59 -0.89
N ALA A 47 7.01 -9.11 0.00
CA ALA A 47 8.10 -10.09 -0.16
C ALA A 47 8.13 -11.03 -1.38
N THR A 48 7.01 -11.64 -1.78
CA THR A 48 6.99 -12.51 -2.97
C THR A 48 6.99 -11.73 -4.28
N ALA A 49 6.47 -10.50 -4.31
CA ALA A 49 6.27 -9.65 -5.49
C ALA A 49 7.48 -8.80 -5.89
N GLU A 50 8.46 -8.68 -5.02
CA GLU A 50 9.59 -7.77 -5.19
C GLU A 50 10.62 -8.25 -6.22
N ASN A 51 10.68 -9.58 -6.47
CA ASN A 51 11.57 -10.17 -7.49
C ASN A 51 10.86 -10.41 -8.83
N ASP A 52 9.62 -9.93 -9.00
CA ASP A 52 8.81 -10.14 -10.21
C ASP A 52 8.40 -8.80 -10.83
N PRO A 53 9.15 -8.32 -11.83
CA PRO A 53 8.89 -7.04 -12.49
C PRO A 53 7.46 -6.89 -13.01
N LYS A 54 6.87 -7.96 -13.54
CA LYS A 54 5.50 -7.91 -14.10
C LYS A 54 4.46 -7.68 -13.02
N ARG A 55 4.65 -8.29 -11.85
CA ARG A 55 3.74 -8.09 -10.72
C ARG A 55 3.94 -6.74 -10.05
N ALA A 56 5.18 -6.23 -10.02
CA ALA A 56 5.45 -4.86 -9.57
C ALA A 56 4.81 -3.81 -10.48
N GLU A 57 4.89 -4.00 -11.79
CA GLU A 57 4.22 -3.14 -12.78
C GLU A 57 2.71 -3.21 -12.63
N PHE A 58 2.13 -4.41 -12.60
CA PHE A 58 0.69 -4.60 -12.40
C PHE A 58 0.19 -3.95 -11.10
N TRP A 59 0.92 -4.11 -10.00
CA TRP A 59 0.55 -3.48 -8.73
C TRP A 59 0.57 -1.95 -8.83
N LEU A 60 1.61 -1.38 -9.46
CA LEU A 60 1.75 0.07 -9.61
C LEU A 60 0.62 0.64 -10.48
N GLU A 61 0.35 0.03 -11.63
CA GLU A 61 -0.73 0.46 -12.54
C GLU A 61 -2.11 0.36 -11.90
N ASN A 62 -2.40 -0.76 -11.23
CA ASN A 62 -3.68 -0.92 -10.53
C ASN A 62 -3.84 0.11 -9.40
N THR A 63 -2.77 0.39 -8.65
CA THR A 63 -2.79 1.40 -7.59
C THR A 63 -3.03 2.79 -8.16
N ILE A 64 -2.36 3.15 -9.26
CA ILE A 64 -2.59 4.43 -9.94
C ILE A 64 -4.06 4.55 -10.38
N ARG A 65 -4.60 3.51 -11.03
CA ARG A 65 -5.99 3.51 -11.51
C ARG A 65 -7.00 3.69 -10.36
N VAL A 66 -6.86 2.90 -9.29
CA VAL A 66 -7.78 2.99 -8.14
C VAL A 66 -7.72 4.37 -7.48
N LEU A 67 -6.54 4.97 -7.37
CA LEU A 67 -6.38 6.29 -6.76
C LEU A 67 -6.93 7.42 -7.64
N ASP A 68 -6.80 7.28 -8.97
CA ASP A 68 -7.41 8.18 -9.94
C ASP A 68 -8.95 8.11 -9.90
N GLU A 69 -9.51 6.90 -9.87
CA GLU A 69 -10.96 6.66 -9.70
C GLU A 69 -11.49 7.27 -8.39
N LEU A 70 -10.69 7.24 -7.33
CA LEU A 70 -11.02 7.86 -6.04
C LEU A 70 -10.74 9.38 -6.00
N SER A 71 -10.27 9.98 -7.10
CA SER A 71 -9.90 11.40 -7.20
C SER A 71 -8.94 11.86 -6.09
N CYS A 72 -8.00 10.99 -5.71
CA CYS A 72 -7.02 11.29 -4.67
C CYS A 72 -6.06 12.38 -5.13
N THR A 73 -5.76 13.33 -4.24
CA THR A 73 -4.67 14.30 -4.49
C THR A 73 -3.32 13.59 -4.49
N PRO A 74 -2.26 14.14 -5.12
CA PRO A 74 -0.94 13.51 -5.13
C PRO A 74 -0.39 13.17 -3.73
N SER A 75 -0.69 14.02 -2.74
CA SER A 75 -0.32 13.79 -1.33
C SER A 75 -1.06 12.60 -0.71
N GLU A 76 -2.34 12.41 -1.05
CA GLU A 76 -3.14 11.26 -0.62
C GLU A 76 -2.70 9.98 -1.35
N CYS A 77 -2.48 10.05 -2.66
CA CYS A 77 -1.98 8.94 -3.46
C CYS A 77 -0.70 8.35 -2.88
N LEU A 78 0.26 9.23 -2.56
CA LEU A 78 1.51 8.83 -1.94
C LEU A 78 1.26 8.13 -0.59
N LYS A 79 0.43 8.70 0.29
CA LYS A 79 0.12 8.07 1.59
C LYS A 79 -0.53 6.69 1.43
N CYS A 80 -1.49 6.57 0.52
CA CYS A 80 -2.19 5.31 0.24
C CYS A 80 -1.21 4.26 -0.28
N ALA A 81 -0.40 4.58 -1.29
CA ALA A 81 0.59 3.66 -1.83
C ALA A 81 1.59 3.19 -0.78
N LEU A 82 2.10 4.11 0.06
CA LEU A 82 3.04 3.78 1.13
C LEU A 82 2.42 2.90 2.21
N SER A 83 1.12 3.07 2.51
CA SER A 83 0.39 2.19 3.45
C SER A 83 0.16 0.78 2.90
N SER A 84 0.18 0.64 1.57
CA SER A 84 0.03 -0.62 0.85
C SER A 84 1.34 -1.39 0.69
N LEU A 85 2.50 -0.74 0.87
CA LEU A 85 3.79 -1.42 0.88
C LEU A 85 3.94 -2.29 2.13
N LYS A 86 4.56 -3.45 1.96
CA LYS A 86 4.89 -4.38 3.04
C LYS A 86 6.33 -4.83 2.96
N ASP A 87 6.79 -5.44 4.05
CA ASP A 87 8.02 -6.20 4.11
C ASP A 87 9.22 -5.38 3.59
N SER A 88 10.01 -5.95 2.68
CA SER A 88 11.22 -5.34 2.14
C SER A 88 10.96 -4.13 1.24
N ALA A 89 9.81 -4.04 0.57
CA ALA A 89 9.42 -2.83 -0.16
C ALA A 89 9.22 -1.62 0.76
N TYR A 90 8.58 -1.84 1.91
CA TYR A 90 8.42 -0.79 2.93
C TYR A 90 9.76 -0.40 3.57
N GLN A 91 10.63 -1.37 3.86
CA GLN A 91 11.97 -1.10 4.41
C GLN A 91 12.87 -0.34 3.44
N TRP A 92 12.86 -0.72 2.16
CA TRP A 92 13.56 -0.02 1.10
C TRP A 92 13.10 1.44 1.04
N TRP A 93 11.79 1.68 0.98
CA TRP A 93 11.27 3.05 0.88
C TRP A 93 11.68 3.91 2.07
N ASN A 94 11.57 3.40 3.31
CA ASN A 94 12.00 4.13 4.50
C ASN A 94 13.49 4.47 4.51
N THR A 95 14.33 3.54 4.06
CA THR A 95 15.77 3.78 3.95
C THR A 95 16.06 4.82 2.88
N PHE A 96 15.38 4.73 1.74
CA PHE A 96 15.56 5.63 0.61
C PHE A 96 15.15 7.06 0.95
N ILE A 97 13.99 7.27 1.59
CA ILE A 97 13.57 8.63 1.99
C ILE A 97 14.42 9.23 3.12
N SER A 98 15.20 8.43 3.84
CA SER A 98 16.11 8.95 4.88
C SER A 98 17.27 9.76 4.29
N ILE A 99 17.62 9.51 3.03
CA ILE A 99 18.68 10.21 2.30
C ILE A 99 18.16 11.25 1.30
N VAL A 100 16.84 11.29 1.05
CA VAL A 100 16.22 12.22 0.10
C VAL A 100 15.62 13.40 0.86
N PRO A 101 15.87 14.67 0.44
CA PRO A 101 15.24 15.82 1.05
C PRO A 101 13.70 15.73 0.98
N ARG A 102 13.04 15.98 2.11
CA ARG A 102 11.57 15.85 2.23
C ARG A 102 10.77 16.58 1.15
N LYS A 103 11.24 17.76 0.74
CA LYS A 103 10.58 18.59 -0.29
C LYS A 103 10.53 17.92 -1.68
N ASN A 104 11.36 16.89 -1.91
CA ASN A 104 11.42 16.17 -3.17
C ASN A 104 10.54 14.90 -3.17
N VAL A 105 9.98 14.51 -2.03
CA VAL A 105 9.19 13.28 -1.91
C VAL A 105 7.75 13.56 -2.35
N THR A 106 7.49 13.39 -3.65
CA THR A 106 6.17 13.52 -4.28
C THR A 106 5.64 12.16 -4.78
N TRP A 107 4.40 12.15 -5.27
CA TRP A 107 3.80 10.97 -5.89
C TRP A 107 4.55 10.53 -7.16
N GLU A 108 4.94 11.49 -7.99
CA GLU A 108 5.71 11.26 -9.22
C GLU A 108 7.10 10.70 -8.88
N PHE A 109 7.75 11.28 -7.86
CA PHE A 109 9.03 10.78 -7.37
C PHE A 109 8.96 9.33 -6.91
N PHE A 110 7.91 8.98 -6.15
CA PHE A 110 7.66 7.59 -5.74
C PHE A 110 7.51 6.67 -6.95
N GLN A 111 6.68 7.02 -7.93
CA GLN A 111 6.45 6.19 -9.12
C GLN A 111 7.74 5.94 -9.90
N THR A 112 8.56 6.98 -10.11
CA THR A 112 9.84 6.88 -10.82
C THR A 112 10.80 5.94 -10.10
N GLU A 113 11.00 6.13 -8.80
CA GLU A 113 11.96 5.35 -8.03
C GLU A 113 11.48 3.92 -7.79
N PHE A 114 10.17 3.70 -7.66
CA PHE A 114 9.59 2.37 -7.59
C PHE A 114 9.81 1.59 -8.90
N ARG A 115 9.55 2.22 -10.07
CA ARG A 115 9.81 1.60 -11.38
C ARG A 115 11.27 1.23 -11.54
N LYS A 116 12.18 2.14 -11.21
CA LYS A 116 13.63 1.90 -11.26
C LYS A 116 14.07 0.76 -10.36
N LYS A 117 13.44 0.60 -9.19
CA LYS A 117 13.83 -0.41 -8.20
C LYS A 117 13.30 -1.82 -8.52
N TYR A 118 12.06 -1.93 -8.99
CA TYR A 118 11.35 -3.21 -9.06
C TYR A 118 10.93 -3.64 -10.48
N ILE A 119 10.93 -2.72 -11.46
CA ILE A 119 10.41 -2.99 -12.81
C ILE A 119 11.52 -2.97 -13.87
N SER A 120 12.56 -2.14 -13.68
CA SER A 120 13.73 -2.04 -14.58
C SER A 120 14.69 -3.23 -14.45
#